data_AF-A0A941WLM5-F1
#
_entry.id   AF-A0A941WLM5-F1
#
_cell.length_a   1.000
_cell.length_b   1.000
_cell.length_c   1.000
_cell.angle_alpha   90.00
_cell.angle_beta   90.00
_cell.angle_gamma   90.00
#
_symmetry.space_group_name_H-M   'P 1'
#
loop_
_entity.id
_entity.type
_entity.pdbx_description
1 polymer ?
#
loop_
_entity_poly.entity_id
_entity_poly.type
_entity_poly.pdbx_seq_one_letter_code
_entity_poly.pdbx_strand_id
1 'polypeptide(L)'
;MISKRKFSQIVFWTAVVCLAGLILIAGIPLARRIVYPVRYEETVRSLALRDNLDPALIFAVIRTESNFRERAESGAGAKGLMQITDRTAEYIASSRGIEAYDLFCAEDNLDFGCWYLRYLFDRFPDERTALAAYNAGEGTVRGWLSDAALSPDGKTLSEIPYRETEQYLEKI
;
A
#
# COMPACT_ATOMS: atom_id res chain seq x y z
N MET A 1 -34.56 -11.71 47.23
CA MET A 1 -33.37 -11.04 47.81
C MET A 1 -32.12 -11.82 47.41
N ILE A 2 -31.21 -11.24 46.62
CA ILE A 2 -29.92 -11.86 46.30
C ILE A 2 -29.04 -11.74 47.56
N SER A 3 -28.43 -12.85 48.00
CA SER A 3 -27.55 -12.80 49.19
C SER A 3 -26.29 -11.99 48.91
N LYS A 4 -25.75 -11.29 49.92
CA LYS A 4 -24.50 -10.52 49.79
C LYS A 4 -23.35 -11.35 49.18
N ARG A 5 -23.30 -12.65 49.51
CA ARG A 5 -22.33 -13.60 48.96
C ARG A 5 -22.54 -13.85 47.46
N LYS A 6 -23.78 -14.04 47.00
CA LYS A 6 -24.09 -14.18 45.57
C LYS A 6 -23.82 -12.90 44.79
N PHE A 7 -24.12 -11.74 45.38
CA PHE A 7 -23.83 -10.44 44.78
C PHE A 7 -22.32 -10.20 44.60
N SER A 8 -21.51 -10.49 45.63
CA SER A 8 -20.05 -10.40 45.55
C SER A 8 -19.44 -11.35 44.53
N GLN A 9 -20.00 -12.56 44.38
CA GLN A 9 -19.56 -13.51 43.35
C GLN A 9 -19.87 -13.00 41.94
N ILE A 10 -21.05 -12.41 41.73
CA ILE A 10 -21.42 -11.83 40.43
C ILE A 10 -20.44 -10.70 40.07
N VAL A 11 -20.21 -9.74 40.97
CA VAL A 11 -19.29 -8.62 40.75
C VAL A 11 -17.87 -9.12 40.43
N PHE A 12 -17.38 -10.12 41.17
CA PHE A 12 -16.06 -10.70 40.92
C PHE A 12 -15.96 -11.31 39.52
N TRP A 13 -16.93 -12.15 39.11
CA TRP A 13 -16.91 -12.76 37.79
C TRP A 13 -17.10 -11.74 36.66
N THR A 14 -17.91 -10.70 36.88
CA THR A 14 -18.01 -9.59 35.93
C THR A 14 -16.67 -8.90 35.74
N ALA A 15 -15.94 -8.60 36.82
CA ALA A 15 -14.62 -7.99 36.74
C ALA A 15 -13.59 -8.89 36.01
N VAL A 16 -13.63 -10.20 36.25
CA VAL A 16 -12.77 -11.17 35.55
C VAL A 16 -13.05 -11.20 34.05
N VAL A 17 -14.33 -11.21 33.65
CA VAL A 17 -14.71 -11.17 32.22
C VAL A 17 -14.30 -9.85 31.57
N CYS A 18 -14.50 -8.71 32.23
CA CYS A 18 -14.05 -7.41 31.73
C CYS A 18 -12.52 -7.35 31.56
N LEU A 19 -11.76 -7.88 32.52
CA LEU A 19 -10.29 -7.93 32.45
C LEU A 19 -9.81 -8.85 31.32
N ALA A 20 -10.41 -10.03 31.17
CA ALA A 20 -10.12 -10.94 30.06
C ALA A 20 -10.44 -10.28 28.70
N GLY A 21 -11.57 -9.56 28.61
CA GLY A 21 -11.93 -8.76 27.44
C GLY A 21 -10.88 -7.69 27.11
N LEU A 22 -10.41 -6.94 28.13
CA LEU A 22 -9.35 -5.94 27.98
C LEU A 22 -8.02 -6.57 27.50
N ILE A 23 -7.63 -7.71 28.06
CA ILE A 23 -6.42 -8.44 27.65
C ILE A 23 -6.53 -8.91 26.20
N LEU A 24 -7.71 -9.37 25.76
CA LEU A 24 -7.92 -9.77 24.37
C LEU A 24 -7.89 -8.55 23.43
N ILE A 25 -8.58 -7.46 23.79
CA ILE A 25 -8.64 -6.23 23.00
C ILE A 25 -7.24 -5.61 22.84
N ALA A 26 -6.42 -5.57 23.90
CA ALA A 26 -5.07 -5.02 23.87
C ALA A 26 -4.01 -6.01 23.36
N GLY A 27 -4.20 -7.30 23.64
CA GLY A 27 -3.24 -8.36 23.32
C GLY A 27 -3.24 -8.76 21.84
N ILE A 28 -4.38 -8.72 21.16
CA ILE A 28 -4.47 -9.07 19.73
C ILE A 28 -3.66 -8.10 18.85
N PRO A 29 -3.76 -6.76 18.98
CA PRO A 29 -2.92 -5.82 18.24
C PRO A 29 -1.42 -6.00 18.51
N LEU A 30 -1.06 -6.25 19.78
CA LEU A 30 0.33 -6.44 20.17
C LEU A 30 0.91 -7.74 19.58
N ALA A 31 0.17 -8.85 19.68
CA ALA A 31 0.54 -10.12 19.07
C ALA A 31 0.67 -9.99 17.55
N ARG A 32 -0.22 -9.24 16.88
CA ARG A 32 -0.11 -8.95 15.45
C ARG A 32 1.17 -8.20 15.10
N ARG A 33 1.58 -7.19 15.88
CA ARG A 33 2.84 -6.45 15.64
C ARG A 33 4.09 -7.31 15.87
N ILE A 34 4.04 -8.25 16.79
CA ILE A 34 5.16 -9.18 17.07
C ILE A 34 5.28 -10.23 15.96
N VAL A 35 4.14 -10.78 15.51
CA VAL A 35 4.11 -11.82 14.45
C VAL A 35 4.30 -11.21 13.06
N TYR A 36 3.86 -9.97 12.84
CA TYR A 36 4.00 -9.21 11.61
C TYR A 36 4.68 -7.86 11.89
N PRO A 37 6.00 -7.83 12.13
CA PRO A 37 6.72 -6.58 12.23
C PRO A 37 6.58 -5.81 10.91
N VAL A 38 5.97 -4.62 10.97
CA VAL A 38 5.81 -3.75 9.81
C VAL A 38 7.18 -3.18 9.47
N ARG A 39 7.86 -3.79 8.50
CA ARG A 39 9.17 -3.31 8.04
C ARG A 39 9.01 -1.92 7.42
N TYR A 40 10.00 -1.07 7.64
CA TYR A 40 10.06 0.31 7.13
C TYR A 40 8.91 1.22 7.63
N GLU A 41 8.31 0.94 8.79
CA GLU A 41 7.16 1.71 9.28
C GLU A 41 7.44 3.21 9.38
N GLU A 42 8.57 3.59 9.95
CA GLU A 42 8.96 4.99 10.10
C GLU A 42 9.18 5.66 8.74
N THR A 43 9.93 5.01 7.84
CA THR A 43 10.19 5.49 6.48
C THR A 43 8.90 5.69 5.70
N VAL A 44 8.01 4.68 5.70
CA VAL A 44 6.72 4.75 4.99
C VAL A 44 5.84 5.86 5.57
N ARG A 45 5.76 6.01 6.89
CA ARG A 45 4.98 7.10 7.50
C ARG A 45 5.53 8.48 7.14
N SER A 46 6.85 8.63 7.11
CA SER A 46 7.51 9.88 6.72
C SER A 46 7.21 10.22 5.26
N LEU A 47 7.38 9.26 4.34
CA LEU A 47 7.10 9.44 2.92
C LEU A 47 5.61 9.70 2.65
N ALA A 48 4.72 8.95 3.32
CA ALA A 48 3.28 9.14 3.22
C ALA A 48 2.85 10.56 3.60
N LEU A 49 3.41 11.09 4.69
CA LEU A 49 3.15 12.47 5.12
C LEU A 49 3.69 13.48 4.10
N ARG A 50 4.91 13.28 3.61
CA ARG A 50 5.56 14.18 2.64
C ARG A 50 4.81 14.23 1.32
N ASP A 51 4.41 13.07 0.81
CA ASP A 51 3.82 12.90 -0.52
C ASP A 51 2.29 12.89 -0.48
N ASN A 52 1.68 13.16 0.67
CA ASN A 52 0.22 13.18 0.86
C ASN A 52 -0.46 11.89 0.35
N LEU A 53 0.01 10.75 0.88
CA LEU A 53 -0.49 9.40 0.59
C LEU A 53 -0.97 8.74 1.89
N ASP A 54 -1.85 7.75 1.78
CA ASP A 54 -2.20 6.89 2.92
C ASP A 54 -1.04 5.88 3.16
N PRO A 55 -0.44 5.82 4.38
CA PRO A 55 0.54 4.79 4.70
C PRO A 55 0.03 3.36 4.44
N ALA A 56 -1.26 3.10 4.67
CA ALA A 56 -1.86 1.78 4.44
C ALA A 56 -1.81 1.38 2.97
N LEU A 57 -2.06 2.34 2.07
CA LEU A 57 -1.94 2.14 0.62
C LEU A 57 -0.50 1.80 0.23
N ILE A 58 0.49 2.54 0.75
CA ILE A 58 1.91 2.26 0.45
C ILE A 58 2.28 0.84 0.89
N PHE A 59 1.85 0.41 2.08
CA PHE A 59 2.07 -0.98 2.50
C PHE A 59 1.37 -2.01 1.63
N ALA A 60 0.15 -1.73 1.16
CA ALA A 60 -0.58 -2.59 0.25
C ALA A 60 0.18 -2.74 -1.08
N VAL A 61 0.70 -1.65 -1.63
CA VAL A 61 1.54 -1.65 -2.84
C VAL A 61 2.81 -2.46 -2.61
N ILE A 62 3.61 -2.18 -1.56
CA ILE A 62 4.85 -2.93 -1.27
C ILE A 62 4.57 -4.43 -1.11
N ARG A 63 3.49 -4.78 -0.41
CA ARG A 63 3.10 -6.17 -0.19
C ARG A 63 2.76 -6.87 -1.50
N THR A 64 2.01 -6.20 -2.37
CA THR A 64 1.58 -6.74 -3.66
C THR A 64 2.74 -6.85 -4.64
N GLU A 65 3.64 -5.89 -4.65
CA GLU A 65 4.76 -5.81 -5.59
C GLU A 65 5.91 -6.76 -5.25
N SER A 66 6.39 -6.74 -4.01
CA SER A 66 7.60 -7.51 -3.63
C SER A 66 7.39 -8.44 -2.44
N ASN A 67 6.27 -8.30 -1.73
CA ASN A 67 6.07 -8.89 -0.41
C ASN A 67 7.24 -8.55 0.54
N PHE A 68 7.67 -7.28 0.52
CA PHE A 68 8.77 -6.71 1.32
C PHE A 68 10.15 -7.34 1.05
N ARG A 69 10.42 -7.71 -0.21
CA ARG A 69 11.73 -8.23 -0.64
C ARG A 69 12.51 -7.11 -1.36
N GLU A 70 13.50 -6.54 -0.66
CA GLU A 70 14.35 -5.45 -1.19
C GLU A 70 15.09 -5.81 -2.48
N ARG A 71 15.45 -7.09 -2.65
CA ARG A 71 16.16 -7.59 -3.83
C ARG A 71 15.23 -8.26 -4.86
N ALA A 72 13.94 -7.98 -4.81
CA ALA A 72 13.00 -8.50 -5.81
C ALA A 72 13.28 -7.88 -7.18
N GLU A 73 13.28 -8.71 -8.20
CA GLU A 73 13.37 -8.31 -9.60
C GLU A 73 12.35 -9.10 -10.42
N SER A 74 11.48 -8.42 -11.15
CA SER A 74 10.51 -9.06 -12.03
C SER A 74 11.15 -9.51 -13.34
N GLY A 75 10.48 -10.39 -14.09
CA GLY A 75 10.93 -10.78 -15.43
C GLY A 75 10.99 -9.62 -16.43
N ALA A 76 10.31 -8.51 -16.14
CA ALA A 76 10.33 -7.29 -16.94
C ALA A 76 11.38 -6.25 -16.44
N GLY A 77 12.17 -6.58 -15.40
CA GLY A 77 13.21 -5.71 -14.86
C GLY A 77 12.73 -4.66 -13.87
N ALA A 78 11.55 -4.84 -13.26
CA ALA A 78 11.09 -4.00 -12.16
C ALA A 78 11.82 -4.41 -10.87
N LYS A 79 12.29 -3.44 -10.06
CA LYS A 79 13.24 -3.69 -8.96
C LYS A 79 12.76 -3.16 -7.62
N GLY A 80 13.15 -3.85 -6.56
CA GLY A 80 13.00 -3.40 -5.18
C GLY A 80 11.61 -3.57 -4.58
N LEU A 81 11.40 -2.89 -3.45
CA LEU A 81 10.20 -3.00 -2.61
C LEU A 81 8.89 -2.67 -3.33
N MET A 82 8.92 -1.63 -4.17
CA MET A 82 7.79 -1.08 -4.90
C MET A 82 7.89 -1.33 -6.42
N GLN A 83 8.80 -2.23 -6.84
CA GLN A 83 8.96 -2.70 -8.23
C GLN A 83 9.04 -1.55 -9.25
N ILE A 84 10.01 -0.66 -9.06
CA ILE A 84 10.26 0.45 -9.99
C ILE A 84 11.09 -0.07 -11.17
N THR A 85 10.65 0.22 -12.39
CA THR A 85 11.43 -0.08 -13.61
C THR A 85 12.53 0.94 -13.81
N ASP A 86 13.61 0.55 -14.51
CA ASP A 86 14.71 1.48 -14.84
C ASP A 86 14.22 2.73 -15.59
N ARG A 87 13.32 2.54 -16.57
CA ARG A 87 12.71 3.66 -17.30
C ARG A 87 11.96 4.63 -16.38
N THR A 88 11.19 4.10 -15.44
CA THR A 88 10.48 4.93 -14.46
C THR A 88 11.47 5.65 -13.54
N ALA A 89 12.51 4.96 -13.09
CA ALA A 89 13.54 5.55 -12.24
C ALA A 89 14.30 6.68 -12.92
N GLU A 90 14.70 6.50 -14.19
CA GLU A 90 15.36 7.54 -14.99
C GLU A 90 14.47 8.78 -15.15
N TYR A 91 13.17 8.58 -15.38
CA TYR A 91 12.20 9.67 -15.44
C TYR A 91 12.10 10.44 -14.12
N ILE A 92 11.99 9.73 -13.00
CA ILE A 92 11.92 10.31 -11.66
C ILE A 92 13.20 11.07 -11.34
N ALA A 93 14.36 10.44 -11.57
CA ALA A 93 15.67 11.01 -11.28
C ALA A 93 15.90 12.30 -12.08
N SER A 94 15.58 12.28 -13.38
CA SER A 94 15.67 13.46 -14.24
C SER A 94 14.70 14.56 -13.79
N SER A 95 13.47 14.21 -13.41
CA SER A 95 12.44 15.17 -12.98
C SER A 95 12.77 15.83 -11.63
N ARG A 96 13.57 15.15 -10.79
CA ARG A 96 13.93 15.59 -9.44
C ARG A 96 15.39 16.04 -9.28
N GLY A 97 16.20 15.92 -10.33
CA GLY A 97 17.63 16.25 -10.28
C GLY A 97 18.44 15.29 -9.39
N ILE A 98 18.08 14.00 -9.36
CA ILE A 98 18.79 12.97 -8.58
C ILE A 98 19.90 12.38 -9.46
N GLU A 99 21.15 12.49 -9.02
CA GLU A 99 22.32 12.04 -9.80
C GLU A 99 22.66 10.56 -9.59
N ALA A 100 22.35 10.01 -8.41
CA ALA A 100 22.65 8.63 -8.06
C ALA A 100 21.53 8.03 -7.21
N TYR A 101 21.21 6.76 -7.47
CA TYR A 101 20.23 5.97 -6.73
C TYR A 101 20.55 4.48 -6.91
N ASP A 102 20.09 3.66 -5.96
CA ASP A 102 20.08 2.20 -6.07
C ASP A 102 18.66 1.67 -5.87
N LEU A 103 18.06 1.08 -6.90
CA LEU A 103 16.69 0.55 -6.81
C LEU A 103 16.56 -0.68 -5.89
N PHE A 104 17.66 -1.31 -5.47
CA PHE A 104 17.65 -2.34 -4.45
C PHE A 104 17.89 -1.79 -3.03
N CYS A 105 18.24 -0.51 -2.90
CA CYS A 105 18.24 0.21 -1.63
C CYS A 105 16.79 0.51 -1.24
N ALA A 106 16.40 0.15 -0.01
CA ALA A 106 15.02 0.28 0.43
C ALA A 106 14.56 1.75 0.46
N GLU A 107 15.42 2.64 0.95
CA GLU A 107 15.16 4.07 1.08
C GLU A 107 14.91 4.72 -0.30
N ASP A 108 15.82 4.50 -1.26
CA ASP A 108 15.69 5.04 -2.61
C ASP A 108 14.45 4.49 -3.32
N ASN A 109 14.21 3.17 -3.20
CA ASN A 109 13.09 2.53 -3.87
C ASN A 109 11.73 2.99 -3.32
N LEU A 110 11.61 3.12 -2.00
CA LEU A 110 10.40 3.65 -1.36
C LEU A 110 10.18 5.12 -1.72
N ASP A 111 11.25 5.93 -1.73
CA ASP A 111 11.19 7.32 -2.13
C ASP A 111 10.71 7.49 -3.57
N PHE A 112 11.25 6.69 -4.51
CA PHE A 112 10.85 6.71 -5.91
C PHE A 112 9.41 6.23 -6.09
N GLY A 113 9.02 5.14 -5.43
CA GLY A 113 7.66 4.60 -5.54
C GLY A 113 6.59 5.49 -4.95
N CYS A 114 6.83 6.11 -3.78
CA CYS A 114 5.89 7.07 -3.19
C CYS A 114 5.75 8.32 -4.05
N TRP A 115 6.86 8.86 -4.55
CA TRP A 115 6.82 10.00 -5.46
C TRP A 115 6.02 9.66 -6.74
N TYR A 116 6.25 8.48 -7.31
CA TYR A 116 5.56 8.06 -8.54
C TYR A 116 4.07 7.82 -8.32
N LEU A 117 3.67 7.24 -7.18
CA LEU A 117 2.25 7.13 -6.80
C LEU A 117 1.60 8.50 -6.74
N ARG A 118 2.18 9.46 -6.03
CA ARG A 118 1.65 10.84 -5.95
C ARG A 118 1.56 11.48 -7.33
N TYR A 119 2.62 11.34 -8.15
CA TYR A 119 2.66 11.81 -9.52
C TYR A 119 1.47 11.30 -10.37
N LEU A 120 1.08 10.02 -10.20
CA LEU A 120 -0.06 9.42 -10.89
C LEU A 120 -1.39 9.90 -10.31
N PHE A 121 -1.52 9.98 -8.98
CA PHE A 121 -2.71 10.51 -8.32
C PHE A 121 -3.01 11.97 -8.68
N ASP A 122 -2.01 12.75 -9.07
CA ASP A 122 -2.22 14.13 -9.57
C ASP A 122 -2.75 14.17 -11.01
N ARG A 123 -2.61 13.07 -11.76
CA ARG A 123 -2.91 13.00 -13.21
C ARG A 123 -4.17 12.22 -13.53
N PHE A 124 -4.57 11.31 -12.66
CA PHE A 124 -5.77 10.50 -12.81
C PHE A 124 -6.82 10.93 -11.79
N PRO A 125 -8.10 11.00 -12.20
CA PRO A 125 -9.17 11.55 -11.36
C PRO A 125 -9.59 10.61 -10.23
N ASP A 126 -9.24 9.34 -10.32
CA ASP A 126 -9.62 8.31 -9.35
C ASP A 126 -8.44 7.37 -9.04
N GLU A 127 -8.53 6.74 -7.87
CA GLU A 127 -7.49 5.86 -7.34
C GLU A 127 -7.30 4.59 -8.16
N ARG A 128 -8.39 4.00 -8.67
CA ARG A 128 -8.34 2.76 -9.45
C ARG A 128 -7.56 2.97 -10.74
N THR A 129 -7.81 4.07 -11.45
CA THR A 129 -7.08 4.41 -12.69
C THR A 129 -5.61 4.77 -12.39
N ALA A 130 -5.33 5.47 -11.30
CA ALA A 130 -3.95 5.78 -10.89
C ALA A 130 -3.14 4.51 -10.57
N LEU A 131 -3.71 3.57 -9.82
CA LEU A 131 -3.08 2.30 -9.49
C LEU A 131 -2.94 1.39 -10.71
N ALA A 132 -3.91 1.41 -11.64
CA ALA A 132 -3.77 0.74 -12.93
C ALA A 132 -2.57 1.29 -13.71
N ALA A 133 -2.37 2.61 -13.68
CA ALA A 133 -1.25 3.27 -14.36
C ALA A 133 0.09 2.99 -13.68
N TYR A 134 0.09 2.75 -12.38
CA TYR A 134 1.28 2.32 -11.64
C TYR A 134 1.76 0.96 -12.13
N ASN A 135 0.84 0.00 -12.26
CA ASN A 135 1.15 -1.38 -12.62
C ASN A 135 1.34 -1.59 -14.15
N ALA A 136 0.43 -1.09 -14.99
CA ALA A 136 0.49 -1.27 -16.44
C ALA A 136 1.28 -0.18 -17.18
N GLY A 137 1.65 0.90 -16.49
CA GLY A 137 2.31 2.07 -17.04
C GLY A 137 1.34 3.17 -17.49
N GLU A 138 1.73 4.42 -17.26
CA GLU A 138 0.91 5.62 -17.56
C GLU A 138 0.49 5.68 -19.03
N GLY A 139 1.41 5.42 -19.96
CA GLY A 139 1.13 5.45 -21.40
C GLY A 139 0.10 4.40 -21.82
N THR A 140 0.17 3.21 -21.23
CA THR A 140 -0.78 2.11 -21.48
C THR A 140 -2.17 2.52 -21.04
N VAL A 141 -2.30 3.04 -19.82
CA VAL A 141 -3.60 3.50 -19.28
C VAL A 141 -4.16 4.68 -20.07
N ARG A 142 -3.33 5.62 -20.51
CA ARG A 142 -3.79 6.71 -21.41
C ARG A 142 -4.32 6.16 -22.74
N GLY A 143 -3.73 5.08 -23.26
CA GLY A 143 -4.25 4.34 -24.40
C GLY A 143 -5.64 3.78 -24.12
N TRP A 144 -5.83 3.09 -22.98
CA TRP A 144 -7.14 2.56 -22.58
C TRP A 144 -8.19 3.65 -22.38
N LEU A 145 -7.83 4.79 -21.80
CA LEU A 145 -8.73 5.94 -21.62
C LEU A 145 -9.18 6.56 -22.96
N SER A 146 -8.43 6.34 -24.04
CA SER A 146 -8.83 6.82 -25.38
C SER A 146 -9.84 5.90 -26.08
N ASP A 147 -10.06 4.69 -25.56
CA ASP A 147 -11.03 3.73 -26.07
C ASP A 147 -12.36 3.89 -25.34
N ALA A 148 -13.40 4.33 -26.05
CA ALA A 148 -14.73 4.54 -25.48
C ALA A 148 -15.40 3.25 -24.95
N ALA A 149 -14.96 2.07 -25.40
CA ALA A 149 -15.44 0.81 -24.85
C ALA A 149 -14.88 0.54 -23.44
N LEU A 150 -13.67 1.02 -23.16
CA LEU A 150 -12.97 0.84 -21.87
C LEU A 150 -13.15 2.05 -20.93
N SER A 151 -13.36 3.23 -21.49
CA SER A 151 -13.55 4.50 -20.78
C SER A 151 -14.61 5.35 -21.48
N PRO A 152 -15.90 5.15 -21.18
CA PRO A 152 -16.98 5.91 -21.80
C PRO A 152 -16.89 7.44 -21.56
N ASP A 153 -16.26 7.86 -20.46
CA ASP A 153 -16.06 9.27 -20.09
C ASP A 153 -14.68 9.82 -20.51
N GLY A 154 -13.79 8.97 -21.04
CA GLY A 154 -12.41 9.28 -21.41
C GLY A 154 -11.49 9.65 -20.23
N LYS A 155 -11.92 9.39 -18.99
CA LYS A 155 -11.26 9.85 -17.76
C LYS A 155 -11.04 8.74 -16.75
N THR A 156 -11.99 7.81 -16.63
CA THR A 156 -11.97 6.69 -15.71
C THR A 156 -12.10 5.37 -16.47
N LEU A 157 -11.43 4.32 -16.01
CA LEU A 157 -11.54 3.00 -16.63
C LEU A 157 -12.73 2.24 -16.06
N SER A 158 -13.68 1.87 -16.92
CA SER A 158 -14.76 0.94 -16.55
C SER A 158 -14.31 -0.52 -16.58
N GLU A 159 -13.34 -0.84 -17.43
CA GLU A 159 -12.78 -2.19 -17.57
C GLU A 159 -11.25 -2.14 -17.67
N ILE A 160 -10.57 -3.15 -17.13
CA ILE A 160 -9.12 -3.29 -17.15
C ILE A 160 -8.75 -4.43 -18.11
N PRO A 161 -8.19 -4.16 -19.31
CA PRO A 161 -7.93 -5.20 -20.30
C PRO A 161 -6.88 -6.23 -19.86
N TYR A 162 -5.94 -5.82 -19.01
CA TYR A 162 -4.88 -6.69 -18.54
C TYR A 162 -5.30 -7.39 -17.26
N ARG A 163 -5.47 -8.72 -17.36
CA ARG A 163 -5.80 -9.57 -16.20
C ARG A 163 -4.81 -9.41 -15.04
N GLU A 164 -3.53 -9.20 -15.33
CA GLU A 164 -2.52 -8.94 -14.29
C GLU A 164 -2.81 -7.66 -13.52
N THR A 165 -3.14 -6.57 -14.21
CA THR A 165 -3.48 -5.29 -13.61
C THR A 165 -4.80 -5.33 -12.86
N GLU A 166 -5.79 -6.07 -13.36
CA GLU A 166 -7.03 -6.31 -12.61
C GLU A 166 -6.76 -7.04 -11.29
N GLN A 167 -5.97 -8.11 -11.32
CA GLN A 167 -5.56 -8.86 -10.12
C GLN A 167 -4.68 -8.05 -9.17
N TYR A 168 -3.90 -7.11 -9.70
CA TYR A 168 -3.13 -6.16 -8.90
C TYR A 168 -4.07 -5.25 -8.11
N LEU A 169 -5.08 -4.68 -8.77
CA LEU A 169 -6.08 -3.80 -8.13
C LEU A 169 -6.93 -4.53 -7.08
N GLU A 170 -7.25 -5.81 -7.27
CA GLU A 170 -8.00 -6.60 -6.27
C GLU A 170 -7.20 -6.87 -4.98
N LYS A 171 -5.88 -6.83 -5.04
CA LYS A 171 -4.99 -7.11 -3.90
C LYS A 171 -4.72 -5.87 -3.03
N ILE A 172 -4.96 -4.68 -3.56
CA ILE A 172 -4.74 -3.39 -2.90
C ILE A 172 -6.06 -2.94 -2.26
#